data_AF-L0S0C5-F1
#
_entry.id   AF-L0S0C5-F1
#
_cell.length_a   1.000
_cell.length_b   1.000
_cell.length_c   1.000
_cell.angle_alpha   90.00
_cell.angle_beta   90.00
_cell.angle_gamma   90.00
#
_symmetry.space_group_name_H-M   'P 1'
#
loop_
_entity.id
_entity.type
_entity.pdbx_description
1 polymer ?
#
loop_
_entity_poly.entity_id
_entity_poly.type
_entity_poly.pdbx_seq_one_letter_code
_entity_poly.pdbx_strand_id
1 'polypeptide(L)'
;MIKKTFRVGEGIVGSVAKQGKAILLQDAEKDRRYVICVHGTKSQMTMPLKAGSEVLGVILLGSYEVEKFKNKDIILLNNIAGEIGLAINNVWLTRKLKEEKESVVILYETAKQLAESIDLDDVAEIGVKRCQLSYNRC
;
A
#
# COMPACT_ATOMS: atom_id res chain seq x y z
N MET A 1 15.78 23.84 -5.41
CA MET A 1 15.58 22.60 -6.18
C MET A 1 14.27 21.97 -5.73
N ILE A 2 13.39 21.57 -6.66
CA ILE A 2 12.08 20.98 -6.33
C ILE A 2 12.27 19.49 -6.04
N LYS A 3 11.73 19.01 -4.92
CA LYS A 3 11.87 17.61 -4.49
C LYS A 3 10.61 16.80 -4.80
N LYS A 4 10.79 15.62 -5.42
CA LYS A 4 9.70 14.71 -5.82
C LYS A 4 9.51 13.50 -4.88
N THR A 5 10.54 13.17 -4.09
CA THR A 5 10.55 12.01 -3.20
C THR A 5 11.03 12.44 -1.82
N PHE A 6 10.32 12.05 -0.77
CA PHE A 6 10.61 12.44 0.62
C PHE A 6 10.91 11.20 1.45
N ARG A 7 11.91 11.26 2.33
CA ARG A 7 12.07 10.21 3.35
C ARG A 7 10.95 10.35 4.39
N VAL A 8 10.56 9.25 5.02
CA VAL A 8 9.62 9.31 6.15
C VAL A 8 10.25 10.16 7.27
N GLY A 9 9.51 11.17 7.74
CA GLY A 9 9.96 12.19 8.69
C GLY A 9 10.66 13.41 8.07
N GLU A 10 10.91 13.42 6.76
CA GLU A 10 11.57 14.54 6.09
C GLU A 10 10.59 15.65 5.71
N GLY A 11 10.86 16.85 6.21
CA GLY A 11 10.06 18.04 5.95
C GLY A 11 8.59 17.89 6.34
N ILE A 12 7.70 18.71 5.78
CA ILE A 12 6.26 18.65 6.09
C ILE A 12 5.64 17.34 5.60
N VAL A 13 5.86 16.99 4.33
CA VAL A 13 5.29 15.78 3.71
C VAL A 13 5.71 14.50 4.46
N GLY A 14 7.00 14.34 4.70
CA GLY A 14 7.51 13.18 5.45
C GLY A 14 7.09 13.18 6.91
N SER A 15 6.93 14.35 7.55
CA SER A 15 6.38 14.44 8.91
C SER A 15 4.94 13.94 8.98
N VAL A 16 4.10 14.30 8.01
CA VAL A 16 2.72 13.78 7.91
C VAL A 16 2.74 12.27 7.69
N ALA A 17 3.60 11.78 6.81
CA ALA A 17 3.76 10.33 6.58
C ALA A 17 4.15 9.59 7.88
N LYS A 18 5.06 10.16 8.67
CA LYS A 18 5.55 9.56 9.93
C LYS A 18 4.52 9.59 11.04
N GLN A 19 3.82 10.71 11.21
CA GLN A 19 2.95 10.95 12.36
C GLN A 19 1.50 10.54 12.11
N GLY A 20 1.09 10.43 10.84
CA GLY A 20 -0.31 10.26 10.46
C GLY A 20 -1.19 11.41 10.94
N LYS A 21 -0.66 12.63 11.05
CA LYS A 21 -1.42 13.81 11.49
C LYS A 21 -1.37 14.88 10.41
N ALA A 22 -2.52 15.51 10.17
CA ALA A 22 -2.64 16.66 9.30
C ALA A 22 -1.71 17.80 9.76
N ILE A 23 -1.08 18.49 8.80
CA ILE A 23 -0.31 19.70 9.07
C ILE A 23 -0.83 20.82 8.17
N LEU A 24 -1.16 21.94 8.80
CA LEU A 24 -1.45 23.21 8.13
C LEU A 24 -0.21 24.10 8.24
N LEU A 25 0.31 24.52 7.10
CA LEU A 25 1.39 25.48 6.99
C LEU A 25 0.83 26.79 6.46
N GLN A 26 0.72 27.80 7.33
CA GLN A 26 0.15 29.10 6.98
C GLN A 26 1.13 30.00 6.22
N ASP A 27 2.43 29.82 6.46
CA ASP A 27 3.49 30.57 5.82
C ASP A 27 4.72 29.68 5.67
N ALA A 28 5.03 29.33 4.43
CA ALA A 28 6.04 28.36 4.09
C ALA A 28 7.46 28.85 4.38
N GLU A 29 7.70 30.17 4.35
CA GLU A 29 9.01 30.75 4.65
C GLU A 29 9.32 30.71 6.16
N LYS A 30 8.29 30.61 7.00
CA LYS A 30 8.44 30.62 8.46
C LYS A 30 8.65 29.24 9.08
N ASP A 31 8.41 28.15 8.36
CA ASP A 31 8.62 26.79 8.88
C ASP A 31 9.91 26.19 8.32
N ARG A 32 10.89 25.95 9.20
CA ARG A 32 12.20 25.36 8.84
C ARG A 32 12.11 23.96 8.25
N ARG A 33 10.99 23.25 8.47
CA ARG A 33 10.75 21.92 7.89
C ARG A 33 10.19 22.03 6.47
N TYR A 34 9.89 23.22 5.97
CA TYR A 34 9.38 23.38 4.63
C TYR A 34 10.45 22.99 3.61
N VAL A 35 10.09 22.04 2.75
CA VAL A 35 10.89 21.59 1.63
C VAL A 35 10.02 21.76 0.38
N ILE A 36 10.56 22.47 -0.61
CA ILE A 36 9.81 22.84 -1.82
C ILE A 36 9.47 21.58 -2.62
N CYS A 37 8.18 21.25 -2.65
CA CYS A 37 7.59 20.20 -3.48
C CYS A 37 6.86 20.77 -4.70
N VAL A 38 6.23 21.94 -4.55
CA VAL A 38 5.51 22.67 -5.58
C VAL A 38 6.03 24.10 -5.61
N HIS A 39 6.41 24.58 -6.80
CA HIS A 39 6.99 25.92 -6.94
C HIS A 39 5.99 27.00 -6.51
N GLY A 40 6.47 28.07 -5.88
CA GLY A 40 5.64 29.21 -5.47
C GLY A 40 4.67 28.96 -4.31
N THR A 41 4.63 27.77 -3.73
CA THR A 41 3.75 27.48 -2.58
C THR A 41 4.17 28.32 -1.36
N LYS A 42 3.24 29.16 -0.87
CA LYS A 42 3.38 30.03 0.31
C LYS A 42 2.56 29.54 1.50
N SER A 43 1.48 28.82 1.29
CA SER A 43 0.77 28.08 2.33
C SER A 43 0.34 26.71 1.81
N GLN A 44 0.18 25.73 2.69
CA GLN A 44 -0.28 24.38 2.29
C GLN A 44 -1.08 23.69 3.39
N MET A 45 -2.01 22.84 2.96
CA MET A 45 -2.59 21.78 3.80
C MET A 45 -2.01 20.44 3.37
N THR A 46 -1.54 19.65 4.32
CA THR A 46 -0.96 18.33 4.06
C THR A 46 -1.66 17.29 4.92
N MET A 47 -2.28 16.30 4.29
CA MET A 47 -3.11 15.28 4.95
C MET A 47 -2.56 13.87 4.69
N PRO A 48 -2.61 12.97 5.69
CA PRO A 48 -2.31 11.57 5.47
C PRO A 48 -3.47 10.87 4.74
N LEU A 49 -3.14 9.99 3.80
CA LEU A 49 -4.08 9.03 3.21
C LEU A 49 -4.01 7.75 4.03
N LYS A 50 -5.10 7.39 4.72
CA LYS A 50 -5.09 6.31 5.70
C LYS A 50 -6.03 5.18 5.37
N ALA A 51 -5.66 3.98 5.81
CA ALA A 51 -6.55 2.85 5.99
C ALA A 51 -6.42 2.33 7.43
N GLY A 52 -7.44 2.59 8.25
CA GLY A 52 -7.33 2.36 9.69
C GLY A 52 -6.19 3.20 10.31
N SER A 53 -5.26 2.53 10.98
CA SER A 53 -4.07 3.16 11.59
C SER A 53 -2.90 3.35 10.63
N GLU A 54 -2.94 2.72 9.46
CA GLU A 54 -1.84 2.74 8.50
C GLU A 54 -1.90 3.98 7.61
N VAL A 55 -0.74 4.60 7.35
CA VAL A 55 -0.60 5.70 6.40
C VAL A 55 -0.10 5.14 5.07
N LEU A 56 -0.99 5.10 4.08
CA LEU A 56 -0.71 4.59 2.74
C LEU A 56 -0.05 5.65 1.84
N GLY A 57 -0.20 6.93 2.19
CA GLY A 57 0.36 8.03 1.42
C GLY A 57 0.07 9.40 2.04
N VAL A 58 0.39 10.45 1.29
CA VAL A 58 0.17 11.85 1.70
C VAL A 58 -0.39 12.63 0.52
N ILE A 59 -1.43 13.43 0.76
CA ILE A 59 -1.95 14.42 -0.18
C ILE A 59 -1.63 15.82 0.34
N LEU A 60 -1.28 16.72 -0.57
CA LEU A 60 -1.05 18.13 -0.24
C LEU A 60 -1.85 19.03 -1.18
N LEU A 61 -2.26 20.18 -0.67
CA LEU A 61 -2.82 21.27 -1.45
C LEU A 61 -2.06 22.55 -1.09
N GLY A 62 -1.40 23.16 -2.07
CA GLY A 62 -0.64 24.39 -1.92
C GLY A 62 -1.36 25.61 -2.49
N SER A 63 -1.03 26.79 -1.95
CA SER A 63 -1.49 28.09 -2.45
C SER A 63 -0.31 29.04 -2.63
N TYR A 64 -0.42 29.96 -3.60
CA TYR A 64 0.54 31.05 -3.82
C TYR A 64 0.35 32.23 -2.83
N GLU A 65 -0.69 32.18 -2.00
CA GLU A 65 -1.00 33.15 -0.95
C GLU A 65 -0.64 32.59 0.43
N VAL A 66 -0.15 33.43 1.34
CA VAL A 66 -0.03 33.08 2.77
C VAL A 66 -1.42 33.03 3.41
N GLU A 67 -1.58 32.24 4.46
CA GLU A 67 -2.81 32.17 5.27
C GLU A 67 -4.11 31.84 4.50
N LYS A 68 -3.98 31.21 3.33
CA LYS A 68 -5.11 30.93 2.43
C LYS A 68 -6.15 30.01 3.05
N PHE A 69 -5.68 28.97 3.75
CA PHE A 69 -6.52 27.89 4.22
C PHE A 69 -7.06 28.14 5.63
N LYS A 70 -8.36 27.92 5.80
CA LYS A 70 -9.08 28.04 7.06
C LYS A 70 -9.51 26.66 7.58
N ASN A 71 -9.97 26.61 8.82
CA ASN A 71 -10.37 25.34 9.46
C ASN A 71 -11.41 24.53 8.67
N LYS A 72 -12.33 25.20 7.97
CA LYS A 72 -13.32 24.53 7.11
C LYS A 72 -12.66 23.77 5.93
N ASP A 73 -11.58 24.32 5.37
CA ASP A 73 -10.88 23.72 4.23
C ASP A 73 -10.10 22.49 4.68
N ILE A 74 -9.57 22.52 5.91
CA ILE A 74 -8.89 21.40 6.56
C ILE A 74 -9.86 20.24 6.77
N ILE A 75 -11.05 20.52 7.32
CA ILE A 75 -12.07 19.48 7.56
C ILE A 75 -12.48 18.84 6.23
N LEU A 76 -12.73 19.67 5.20
CA LEU A 76 -13.09 19.19 3.87
C LEU A 76 -12.00 18.29 3.28
N LEU A 77 -10.74 18.77 3.25
CA LEU A 77 -9.64 18.00 2.67
C LEU A 77 -9.33 16.74 3.47
N ASN A 78 -9.48 16.77 4.79
CA ASN A 78 -9.28 15.59 5.64
C ASN A 78 -10.32 14.49 5.34
N ASN A 79 -11.58 14.87 5.12
CA ASN A 79 -12.61 13.90 4.72
C ASN A 79 -12.32 13.30 3.34
N ILE A 80 -11.94 14.14 2.36
CA ILE A 80 -11.53 13.68 1.02
C ILE A 80 -10.31 12.74 1.12
N ALA A 81 -9.32 13.09 1.94
CA ALA A 81 -8.14 12.26 2.17
C ALA A 81 -8.48 10.89 2.78
N GLY A 82 -9.49 10.83 3.65
CA GLY A 82 -10.02 9.57 4.19
C GLY A 82 -10.61 8.67 3.10
N GLU A 83 -11.49 9.22 2.25
CA GLU A 83 -12.11 8.49 1.14
C GLU A 83 -11.05 8.00 0.13
N ILE A 84 -10.08 8.85 -0.22
CA ILE A 84 -8.97 8.47 -1.11
C ILE A 84 -8.13 7.36 -0.49
N GLY A 85 -7.82 7.46 0.81
CA GLY A 85 -7.07 6.43 1.53
C GLY A 85 -7.75 5.06 1.48
N LEU A 86 -9.06 5.03 1.73
CA LEU A 86 -9.86 3.81 1.63
C LEU A 86 -9.90 3.24 0.21
N ALA A 87 -10.09 4.11 -0.81
CA ALA A 87 -10.11 3.68 -2.20
C ALA A 87 -8.77 3.08 -2.66
N ILE A 88 -7.63 3.70 -2.29
CA ILE A 88 -6.29 3.18 -2.57
C ILE A 88 -6.11 1.81 -1.91
N ASN A 89 -6.52 1.68 -0.65
CA ASN A 89 -6.44 0.41 0.08
C ASN A 89 -7.24 -0.70 -0.63
N ASN A 90 -8.45 -0.40 -1.07
CA ASN A 90 -9.31 -1.36 -1.77
C ASN A 90 -8.67 -1.82 -3.09
N VAL A 91 -8.03 -0.91 -3.84
CA VAL A 91 -7.30 -1.26 -5.07
C VAL A 91 -6.12 -2.19 -4.76
N TRP A 92 -5.36 -1.93 -3.71
CA TRP A 92 -4.22 -2.77 -3.32
C TRP A 92 -4.67 -4.15 -2.83
N LEU A 93 -5.71 -4.22 -1.99
CA LEU A 93 -6.29 -5.48 -1.54
C LEU A 93 -6.82 -6.31 -2.72
N THR A 94 -7.50 -5.67 -3.67
CA THR A 94 -8.03 -6.34 -4.86
C THR A 94 -6.91 -6.90 -5.74
N ARG A 95 -5.82 -6.14 -5.92
CA ARG A 95 -4.63 -6.60 -6.67
C ARG A 95 -3.99 -7.80 -5.99
N LYS A 96 -3.75 -7.71 -4.68
CA LYS A 96 -3.16 -8.81 -3.89
C LYS A 96 -4.02 -10.08 -3.98
N LEU A 97 -5.33 -9.94 -3.83
CA LEU A 97 -6.26 -11.05 -3.95
C LEU A 97 -6.21 -11.70 -5.34
N LYS A 98 -6.08 -10.89 -6.40
CA LYS A 98 -5.94 -11.39 -7.77
C LYS A 98 -4.62 -12.15 -7.97
N GLU A 99 -3.51 -11.63 -7.48
CA GLU A 99 -2.19 -12.27 -7.56
C GLU A 99 -2.16 -13.61 -6.79
N GLU A 100 -2.74 -13.65 -5.59
CA GLU A 100 -2.87 -14.89 -4.81
C GLU A 100 -3.76 -15.91 -5.53
N LYS A 101 -4.88 -15.47 -6.11
CA LYS A 101 -5.76 -16.34 -6.90
C LYS A 101 -5.04 -16.92 -8.12
N GLU A 102 -4.30 -16.12 -8.87
CA GLU A 102 -3.53 -16.56 -10.03
C GLU A 102 -2.50 -17.62 -9.63
N SER A 103 -1.81 -17.42 -8.50
CA SER A 103 -0.84 -18.38 -7.96
C SER A 103 -1.48 -19.73 -7.61
N VAL A 104 -2.66 -19.72 -6.99
CA VAL A 104 -3.41 -20.95 -6.66
C VAL A 104 -3.86 -21.69 -7.92
N VAL A 105 -4.33 -20.97 -8.94
CA VAL A 105 -4.76 -21.57 -10.21
C VAL A 105 -3.58 -22.26 -10.90
N ILE A 106 -2.42 -21.61 -11.00
CA ILE A 106 -1.23 -22.18 -11.61
C ILE A 106 -0.78 -23.45 -10.88
N LEU A 107 -0.77 -23.42 -9.54
CA LEU A 107 -0.40 -24.58 -8.74
C LEU A 107 -1.36 -25.76 -8.98
N TYR A 108 -2.67 -25.49 -9.01
CA TYR A 108 -3.67 -26.51 -9.28
C TYR A 108 -3.52 -27.12 -10.68
N GLU A 109 -3.34 -26.30 -11.71
CA GLU A 109 -3.16 -26.76 -13.09
C GLU A 109 -1.89 -27.61 -13.24
N THR A 110 -0.79 -27.19 -12.61
CA THR A 110 0.47 -27.95 -12.60
C THR A 110 0.31 -29.30 -11.90
N ALA A 111 -0.34 -29.32 -10.74
CA ALA A 111 -0.60 -30.56 -10.00
C ALA A 111 -1.50 -31.53 -10.79
N LYS A 112 -2.50 -30.99 -11.50
CA LYS A 112 -3.38 -31.76 -12.37
C LYS A 112 -2.62 -32.38 -13.56
N GLN A 113 -1.80 -31.59 -14.26
CA GLN A 113 -0.97 -32.09 -15.36
C GLN A 113 0.02 -33.16 -14.91
N LEU A 114 0.65 -32.97 -13.74
CA LEU A 114 1.51 -33.99 -13.14
C LEU A 114 0.72 -35.27 -12.89
N ALA A 115 -0.46 -35.19 -12.27
CA ALA A 115 -1.30 -36.35 -12.01
C ALA A 115 -1.76 -37.08 -13.29
N GLU A 116 -2.02 -36.34 -14.37
CA GLU A 116 -2.35 -36.92 -15.69
C GLU A 116 -1.14 -37.56 -16.40
N SER A 117 0.08 -37.13 -16.07
CA SER A 117 1.33 -37.66 -16.63
C SER A 117 1.92 -38.85 -15.87
N ILE A 118 1.41 -39.16 -14.68
CA ILE A 118 1.81 -40.36 -13.94
C ILE A 118 1.10 -41.54 -14.59
N ASP A 119 1.88 -42.44 -15.19
CA ASP A 119 1.34 -43.65 -15.82
C ASP A 119 0.73 -44.57 -14.75
N LEU A 120 -0.29 -45.34 -15.12
CA LEU A 120 -0.99 -46.25 -14.21
C LEU A 120 -0.04 -47.26 -13.55
N ASP A 121 1.03 -47.64 -14.27
CA ASP A 121 2.07 -48.53 -13.77
C ASP A 121 2.90 -47.90 -12.65
N ASP A 122 3.21 -46.61 -12.73
CA ASP A 122 3.94 -45.88 -11.67
C ASP A 122 3.07 -45.73 -10.40
N VAL A 123 1.76 -45.49 -10.56
CA VAL A 123 0.82 -45.42 -9.41
C VAL A 123 0.71 -46.79 -8.73
N ALA A 124 0.62 -47.86 -9.51
CA ALA A 124 0.57 -49.22 -9.00
C ALA A 124 1.87 -49.59 -8.26
N GLU A 125 3.03 -49.25 -8.80
CA GLU A 125 4.32 -49.56 -8.17
C GLU A 125 4.54 -48.75 -6.88
N ILE A 126 4.18 -47.46 -6.87
CA ILE A 126 4.26 -46.61 -5.66
C ILE A 126 3.31 -47.13 -4.57
N GLY A 127 2.09 -47.53 -4.96
CA GLY A 127 1.11 -48.13 -4.05
C GLY A 127 1.63 -49.42 -3.42
N VAL A 128 2.20 -50.33 -4.23
CA VAL A 128 2.78 -51.60 -3.76
C VAL A 128 3.95 -51.37 -2.82
N LYS A 129 4.91 -50.49 -3.17
CA LYS A 129 6.06 -50.15 -2.30
C LYS A 129 5.62 -49.61 -0.94
N ARG A 130 4.58 -48.76 -0.90
CA ARG A 130 4.10 -48.15 0.34
C ARG A 130 3.35 -49.14 1.24
N CYS A 131 2.64 -50.10 0.64
CA CYS A 131 2.02 -51.22 1.35
C CYS A 131 3.08 -52.14 1.97
N GLN A 132 4.13 -52.50 1.22
CA GLN A 132 5.24 -53.31 1.74
C GLN A 132 5.99 -52.63 2.88
N LEU A 133 6.23 -51.31 2.78
CA LEU A 133 6.87 -50.52 3.84
C LEU A 133 6.01 -50.42 5.12
N SER A 134 4.68 -50.44 5.00
CA SER A 134 3.76 -50.42 6.14
C SER A 134 3.61 -51.81 6.77
N TYR A 135 3.64 -52.87 5.95
CA TYR A 135 3.62 -54.25 6.40
C TYR A 135 4.90 -54.62 7.18
N ASN A 136 6.08 -54.21 6.69
CA ASN A 136 7.37 -54.46 7.36
C ASN A 136 7.64 -53.58 8.60
N ARG A 137 6.69 -52.71 8.97
CA ARG A 137 6.76 -51.86 10.17
C ARG A 137 5.82 -52.31 11.30
N CYS A 138 4.99 -53.33 11.06
CA CYS A 138 4.33 -54.11 12.11
C CYS A 138 5.24 -55.26 12.54
#